data_AF-A0A5M9N4U4-F1
#
_entry.id   AF-A0A5M9N4U4-F1
#
_cell.length_a   1.000
_cell.length_b   1.000
_cell.length_c   1.000
_cell.angle_alpha   90.00
_cell.angle_beta   90.00
_cell.angle_gamma   90.00
#
_symmetry.space_group_name_H-M   'P 1'
#
loop_
_entity.id
_entity.type
_entity.pdbx_description
1 polymer ?
#
loop_
_entity_poly.entity_id
_entity_poly.type
_entity_poly.pdbx_seq_one_letter_code
_entity_poly.pdbx_strand_id
1 'polypeptide(L)'
;MSKGGRQKVDRRAIAAANGYIRGANREQDQNRCEYHYPDESLTLQDKASEEDKKLRVKGLRIGQPVPDLAMVKDFIHFYIFSSHGIISLHPTKSSVLNFVERFFAGFTRLTKSVFDKKDTQGVYRWIAKSLVKEGIIEDKR
;
A
#
# COMPACT_ATOMS: atom_id res chain seq x y z
N MET A 1 -24.83 28.10 33.15
CA MET A 1 -23.75 27.34 32.49
C MET A 1 -24.26 26.86 31.13
N SER A 2 -23.81 27.49 30.04
CA SER A 2 -24.30 27.19 28.67
C SER A 2 -23.53 26.01 28.07
N LYS A 3 -24.24 24.95 27.70
CA LYS A 3 -23.67 23.78 27.01
C LYS A 3 -23.54 24.10 25.51
N GLY A 4 -22.35 24.52 25.09
CA GLY A 4 -22.02 24.73 23.68
C GLY A 4 -21.90 23.41 22.90
N GLY A 5 -23.01 22.91 22.38
CA GLY A 5 -23.00 21.82 21.40
C GLY A 5 -22.52 22.33 20.04
N ARG A 6 -21.44 21.78 19.49
CA ARG A 6 -20.99 22.07 18.12
C ARG A 6 -22.12 21.77 17.14
N GLN A 7 -22.60 22.80 16.44
CA GLN A 7 -23.56 22.68 15.34
C GLN A 7 -23.03 21.70 14.29
N LYS A 8 -23.82 20.69 13.93
CA LYS A 8 -23.51 19.78 12.83
C LYS A 8 -23.60 20.58 11.53
N VAL A 9 -22.44 20.91 10.96
CA VAL A 9 -22.36 21.60 9.68
C VAL A 9 -22.89 20.68 8.59
N ASP A 10 -23.87 21.14 7.82
CA ASP A 10 -24.41 20.38 6.69
C ASP A 10 -23.37 20.37 5.55
N ARG A 11 -22.56 19.32 5.55
CA ARG A 11 -21.49 19.11 4.57
C ARG A 11 -22.02 19.03 3.14
N ARG A 12 -23.29 18.66 2.94
CA ARG A 12 -23.89 18.58 1.60
C ARG A 12 -24.20 19.98 1.06
N ALA A 13 -24.72 20.85 1.91
CA ALA A 13 -24.97 22.25 1.55
C ALA A 13 -23.65 22.97 1.21
N ILE A 14 -22.58 22.72 1.98
CA ILE A 14 -21.25 23.29 1.69
C ILE A 14 -20.69 22.77 0.36
N ALA A 15 -20.80 21.46 0.11
CA ALA A 15 -20.31 20.88 -1.14
C ALA A 15 -21.04 21.47 -2.35
N ALA A 16 -22.38 21.59 -2.27
CA ALA A 16 -23.18 22.22 -3.32
C ALA A 16 -22.82 23.70 -3.53
N ALA A 17 -22.62 24.46 -2.45
CA ALA A 17 -22.17 25.86 -2.52
C ALA A 17 -20.78 26.01 -3.14
N ASN A 18 -19.90 25.03 -2.94
CA ASN A 18 -18.58 24.96 -3.58
C ASN A 18 -18.63 24.42 -5.02
N GLY A 19 -19.83 24.29 -5.61
CA GLY A 19 -20.02 23.85 -7.00
C GLY A 19 -19.89 22.34 -7.22
N TYR A 20 -19.89 21.53 -6.16
CA TYR A 20 -19.88 20.07 -6.30
C TYR A 20 -21.22 19.57 -6.82
N ILE A 21 -21.22 19.04 -8.05
CA ILE A 21 -22.38 18.40 -8.67
C ILE A 21 -22.24 16.89 -8.49
N ARG A 22 -23.14 16.29 -7.71
CA ARG A 22 -23.11 14.86 -7.41
C ARG A 22 -23.30 14.04 -8.69
N GLY A 23 -22.31 13.22 -9.02
CA GLY A 23 -22.34 12.34 -10.19
C GLY A 23 -21.94 13.01 -11.51
N ALA A 24 -21.47 14.26 -11.49
CA ALA A 24 -21.00 14.94 -12.70
C ALA A 24 -19.89 14.18 -13.43
N ASN A 25 -19.03 13.48 -12.68
CA ASN A 25 -17.92 12.70 -13.24
C ASN A 25 -18.18 11.20 -13.15
N ARG A 26 -19.43 10.75 -13.01
CA ARG A 26 -19.74 9.33 -12.69
C ARG A 26 -19.12 8.34 -13.68
N GLU A 27 -19.10 8.69 -14.97
CA GLU A 27 -18.48 7.86 -16.02
C GLU A 27 -16.95 7.87 -15.94
N GLN A 28 -16.33 9.03 -15.71
CA GLN A 28 -14.87 9.12 -15.48
C GLN A 28 -14.43 8.42 -14.18
N ASP A 29 -15.22 8.54 -13.12
CA ASP A 29 -14.99 7.88 -11.83
C ASP A 29 -15.21 6.36 -11.94
N GLN A 30 -16.14 5.90 -12.78
CA GLN A 30 -16.31 4.47 -13.10
C GLN A 30 -15.10 3.92 -13.86
N ASN A 31 -14.58 4.65 -14.84
CA ASN A 31 -13.38 4.24 -15.59
C ASN A 31 -12.12 4.23 -14.70
N ARG A 32 -12.08 5.00 -13.60
CA ARG A 32 -10.98 4.99 -12.63
C ARG A 32 -10.94 3.75 -11.75
N CYS A 33 -12.02 2.95 -11.71
CA CYS A 33 -12.11 1.73 -10.91
C CYS A 33 -11.58 0.48 -11.64
N GLU A 34 -11.41 0.52 -12.95
CA GLU A 34 -10.72 -0.54 -13.69
C GLU A 34 -9.21 -0.29 -13.60
N TYR A 35 -8.51 -1.09 -12.79
CA TYR A 35 -7.05 -1.08 -12.72
C TYR A 35 -6.44 -1.64 -14.01
N HIS A 36 -6.54 -0.91 -15.12
CA HIS A 36 -5.72 -1.14 -16.29
C HIS A 36 -4.38 -0.45 -16.05
N TYR A 37 -3.38 -1.22 -15.64
CA TYR A 37 -2.00 -0.75 -15.64
C TYR A 37 -1.56 -0.65 -17.12
N PRO A 38 -1.24 0.54 -17.65
CA PRO A 38 -0.68 0.65 -19.00
C PRO A 38 0.70 0.00 -19.02
N ASP A 39 1.13 -0.53 -20.16
CA ASP A 39 2.47 -1.15 -20.32
C ASP A 39 3.61 -0.20 -19.90
N GLU A 40 3.41 1.11 -20.03
CA GLU A 40 4.35 2.13 -19.53
C GLU A 40 4.57 2.08 -18.02
N SER A 41 3.58 1.64 -17.24
CA SER A 41 3.75 1.45 -15.79
C SER A 41 4.62 0.24 -15.46
N LEU A 42 4.63 -0.78 -16.33
CA LEU A 42 5.56 -1.91 -16.26
C LEU A 42 6.98 -1.46 -16.65
N THR A 43 7.12 -0.67 -17.72
CA THR A 43 8.45 -0.16 -18.13
C THR A 43 9.07 0.76 -17.07
N LEU A 44 8.27 1.53 -16.32
CA LEU A 44 8.76 2.31 -15.17
C LEU A 44 9.24 1.43 -14.00
N GLN A 45 8.66 0.23 -13.79
CA GLN A 45 9.13 -0.73 -12.77
C GLN A 45 10.47 -1.40 -13.18
N ASP A 46 10.74 -1.46 -14.48
CA ASP A 46 11.95 -2.05 -15.05
C ASP A 46 13.08 -1.03 -15.29
N LYS A 47 12.81 0.27 -15.08
CA LYS A 47 13.85 1.30 -14.95
C LYS A 47 14.61 1.13 -13.63
N ALA A 48 15.41 0.09 -13.55
CA ALA A 48 16.43 -0.11 -12.52
C ALA A 48 17.79 0.37 -13.06
N SER A 49 18.67 0.84 -12.17
CA SER A 49 20.08 1.03 -12.55
C SER A 49 20.70 -0.32 -12.92
N GLU A 50 21.85 -0.30 -13.61
CA GLU A 50 22.54 -1.53 -13.99
C GLU A 50 22.99 -2.35 -12.76
N GLU A 51 23.28 -1.68 -11.64
CA GLU A 51 23.57 -2.32 -10.35
C GLU A 51 22.34 -3.05 -9.80
N ASP A 52 21.17 -2.42 -9.84
CA ASP A 52 19.90 -3.05 -9.42
C ASP A 52 19.54 -4.24 -10.30
N LYS A 53 19.77 -4.16 -11.62
CA LYS A 53 19.55 -5.29 -12.53
C LYS A 53 20.44 -6.48 -12.15
N LYS A 54 21.73 -6.24 -11.86
CA LYS A 54 22.66 -7.28 -11.41
C LYS A 54 22.23 -7.90 -10.08
N LEU A 55 21.75 -7.09 -9.12
CA LEU A 55 21.25 -7.59 -7.84
C LEU A 55 19.96 -8.40 -8.00
N ARG A 56 19.03 -7.96 -8.86
CA ARG A 56 17.81 -8.72 -9.20
C ARG A 56 18.13 -10.09 -9.77
N VAL A 57 19.08 -10.19 -10.71
CA VAL A 57 19.49 -11.49 -11.29
C VAL A 57 20.05 -12.43 -10.22
N LYS A 58 20.78 -11.91 -9.24
CA LYS A 58 21.33 -12.73 -8.15
C LYS A 58 20.27 -13.20 -7.15
N GLY A 59 19.34 -12.33 -6.77
CA GLY A 59 18.41 -12.54 -5.65
C GLY A 59 16.97 -12.90 -6.01
N LEU A 60 16.50 -12.59 -7.23
CA LEU A 60 15.11 -12.77 -7.68
C LEU A 60 15.04 -13.63 -8.96
N ARG A 61 15.83 -14.69 -9.01
CA ARG A 61 15.85 -15.66 -10.11
C ARG A 61 14.68 -16.65 -10.02
N ILE A 62 14.35 -17.27 -11.14
CA ILE A 62 13.34 -18.33 -11.20
C ILE A 62 13.75 -19.48 -10.26
N GLY A 63 12.78 -19.99 -9.49
CA GLY A 63 12.99 -21.07 -8.52
C GLY A 63 13.63 -20.64 -7.21
N GLN A 64 13.80 -19.33 -6.97
CA GLN A 64 14.30 -18.84 -5.69
C GLN A 64 13.35 -19.25 -4.55
N PRO A 65 13.85 -19.80 -3.43
CA PRO A 65 12.98 -20.19 -2.32
C PRO A 65 12.24 -18.97 -1.77
N VAL A 66 11.00 -19.22 -1.35
CA VAL A 66 10.18 -18.21 -0.70
C VAL A 66 10.80 -17.88 0.67
N PRO A 67 10.97 -16.59 1.02
CA PRO A 67 11.40 -16.21 2.36
C PRO A 67 10.41 -16.69 3.42
N ASP A 68 10.91 -17.08 4.58
CA ASP A 68 10.02 -17.45 5.67
C ASP A 68 9.25 -16.24 6.24
N LEU A 69 8.26 -16.53 7.08
CA LEU A 69 7.41 -15.50 7.67
C LEU A 69 8.21 -14.49 8.53
N ALA A 70 9.26 -14.92 9.22
CA ALA A 70 10.07 -14.04 10.06
C ALA A 70 10.87 -13.06 9.20
N MET A 71 11.54 -13.56 8.16
CA MET A 71 12.27 -12.75 7.18
C MET A 71 11.37 -11.72 6.49
N VAL A 72 10.14 -12.11 6.14
CA VAL A 72 9.18 -11.17 5.55
C VAL A 72 8.82 -10.07 6.54
N LYS A 73 8.58 -10.40 7.82
CA LYS A 73 8.28 -9.39 8.85
C LYS A 73 9.45 -8.45 9.11
N ASP A 74 10.67 -8.98 9.19
CA ASP A 74 11.89 -8.19 9.38
C ASP A 74 12.11 -7.25 8.20
N PHE A 75 11.87 -7.72 6.97
CA PHE A 75 11.93 -6.88 5.78
C PHE A 75 10.88 -5.76 5.80
N ILE A 76 9.67 -6.05 6.27
CA ILE A 76 8.62 -5.04 6.42
C ILE A 76 8.98 -4.02 7.50
N HIS A 77 9.56 -4.44 8.62
CA HIS A 77 10.09 -3.52 9.61
C HIS A 77 11.18 -2.63 9.02
N PHE A 78 12.15 -3.21 8.32
CA PHE A 78 13.18 -2.43 7.63
C PHE A 78 12.56 -1.40 6.68
N TYR A 79 11.57 -1.80 5.87
CA TYR A 79 10.84 -0.88 5.00
C TYR A 79 10.20 0.25 5.80
N ILE A 80 9.48 -0.05 6.87
CA ILE A 80 8.83 0.96 7.72
C ILE A 80 9.84 1.92 8.33
N PHE A 81 10.97 1.42 8.85
CA PHE A 81 12.03 2.26 9.42
C PHE A 81 12.74 3.12 8.36
N SER A 82 12.94 2.58 7.16
CA SER A 82 13.57 3.31 6.05
C SER A 82 12.64 4.33 5.38
N SER A 83 11.33 4.16 5.54
CA SER A 83 10.32 5.02 4.93
C SER A 83 9.84 6.07 5.92
N HIS A 84 9.88 7.33 5.50
CA HIS A 84 9.19 8.40 6.20
C HIS A 84 7.80 8.54 5.58
N GLY A 85 6.77 8.73 6.40
CA GLY A 85 5.45 9.03 5.88
C GLY A 85 5.47 10.35 5.10
N ILE A 86 4.76 10.40 3.98
CA ILE A 86 4.59 11.66 3.23
C ILE A 86 3.75 12.67 4.05
N ILE A 87 2.79 12.14 4.82
CA ILE A 87 1.78 12.91 5.56
C ILE A 87 2.15 13.03 7.05
N SER A 88 3.09 12.21 7.54
CA SER A 88 3.41 12.06 8.96
C SER A 88 4.78 11.41 9.15
N LEU A 89 5.26 11.36 10.40
CA LEU A 89 6.56 10.77 10.70
C LEU A 89 6.62 9.28 10.31
N HIS A 90 5.53 8.54 10.52
CA HIS A 90 5.44 7.10 10.23
C HIS A 90 4.58 6.80 9.00
N PRO A 91 4.90 5.73 8.26
CA PRO A 91 4.05 5.25 7.17
C PRO A 91 2.62 4.93 7.64
N THR A 92 1.64 5.08 6.75
CA THR A 92 0.26 4.69 7.03
C THR A 92 0.06 3.19 6.80
N LYS A 93 -0.90 2.60 7.52
CA LYS A 93 -1.36 1.23 7.33
C LYS A 93 -1.64 0.90 5.86
N SER A 94 -2.32 1.80 5.15
CA SER A 94 -2.66 1.63 3.73
C SER A 94 -1.40 1.55 2.85
N SER A 95 -0.44 2.45 3.06
CA SER A 95 0.83 2.46 2.32
C SER A 95 1.63 1.18 2.55
N VAL A 96 1.71 0.69 3.80
CA VAL A 96 2.45 -0.53 4.12
C VAL A 96 1.76 -1.77 3.53
N LEU A 97 0.43 -1.87 3.60
CA LEU A 97 -0.32 -2.97 2.99
C LEU A 97 -0.13 -3.01 1.47
N ASN A 98 -0.21 -1.85 0.80
CA ASN A 98 0.03 -1.74 -0.64
C ASN A 98 1.47 -2.14 -1.02
N PHE A 99 2.45 -1.76 -0.20
CA PHE A 99 3.84 -2.19 -0.40
C PHE A 99 3.98 -3.71 -0.32
N VAL A 100 3.40 -4.33 0.71
CA VAL A 100 3.48 -5.78 0.94
C VAL A 100 2.77 -6.56 -0.16
N GLU A 101 1.62 -6.09 -0.63
CA GLU A 101 0.93 -6.69 -1.77
C GLU A 101 1.80 -6.68 -3.03
N ARG A 102 2.43 -5.54 -3.34
CA ARG A 102 3.36 -5.41 -4.46
C ARG A 102 4.59 -6.28 -4.29
N PHE A 103 5.10 -6.43 -3.08
CA PHE A 103 6.22 -7.32 -2.79
C PHE A 103 5.87 -8.77 -3.11
N PHE A 104 4.76 -9.30 -2.57
CA PHE A 104 4.36 -10.67 -2.84
C PHE A 104 4.07 -10.93 -4.32
N ALA A 105 3.35 -10.01 -4.97
CA ALA A 105 3.06 -10.10 -6.39
C ALA A 105 4.35 -10.05 -7.23
N GLY A 106 5.25 -9.11 -6.94
CA GLY A 106 6.52 -8.94 -7.65
C GLY A 106 7.45 -10.13 -7.47
N PHE A 107 7.60 -10.62 -6.24
CA PHE A 107 8.43 -11.80 -5.95
C PHE A 107 7.90 -13.04 -6.68
N THR A 108 6.59 -13.29 -6.63
CA THR A 108 5.95 -14.41 -7.34
C THR A 108 6.11 -14.26 -8.86
N ARG A 109 5.93 -13.05 -9.40
CA ARG A 109 6.07 -12.76 -10.83
C ARG A 109 7.48 -13.09 -11.34
N LEU A 110 8.51 -12.68 -10.60
CA LEU A 110 9.91 -12.80 -10.99
C LEU A 110 10.49 -14.20 -10.72
N THR A 111 10.21 -14.77 -9.54
CA THR A 111 10.81 -16.05 -9.11
C THR A 111 9.98 -17.27 -9.49
N LYS A 112 8.69 -17.08 -9.82
CA LYS A 112 7.69 -18.14 -10.00
C LYS A 112 7.40 -18.97 -8.75
N SER A 113 7.99 -18.63 -7.62
CA SER A 113 7.73 -19.25 -6.33
C SER A 113 6.50 -18.64 -5.68
N VAL A 114 5.65 -19.49 -5.11
CA VAL A 114 4.34 -19.08 -4.56
C VAL A 114 4.39 -19.11 -3.03
N PHE A 115 4.02 -18.00 -2.41
CA PHE A 115 3.87 -17.93 -0.95
C PHE A 115 2.64 -18.73 -0.49
N ASP A 116 2.72 -19.32 0.71
CA ASP A 116 1.54 -19.91 1.32
C ASP A 116 0.48 -18.84 1.66
N LYS A 117 -0.78 -19.19 1.46
CA LYS A 117 -1.91 -18.28 1.70
C LYS A 117 -2.07 -17.96 3.18
N LYS A 118 -1.75 -18.88 4.09
CA LYS A 118 -1.86 -18.63 5.53
C LYS A 118 -0.78 -17.67 5.98
N ASP A 119 0.44 -17.82 5.46
CA ASP A 119 1.55 -16.93 5.79
C ASP A 119 1.31 -15.51 5.31
N THR A 120 0.90 -15.34 4.05
CA THR A 120 0.55 -14.01 3.50
C THR A 120 -0.60 -13.36 4.27
N GLN A 121 -1.66 -14.10 4.60
CA GLN A 121 -2.73 -13.60 5.46
C GLN A 121 -2.26 -13.27 6.88
N GLY A 122 -1.32 -14.05 7.42
CA GLY A 122 -0.68 -13.81 8.71
C GLY A 122 0.05 -12.46 8.72
N VAL A 123 0.80 -12.14 7.66
CA VAL A 123 1.46 -10.85 7.48
C VAL A 123 0.43 -9.72 7.41
N TYR A 124 -0.61 -9.82 6.57
CA TYR A 124 -1.63 -8.79 6.45
C TYR A 124 -2.33 -8.50 7.79
N ARG A 125 -2.67 -9.55 8.55
CA ARG A 125 -3.29 -9.41 9.88
C ARG A 125 -2.33 -8.78 10.89
N TRP A 126 -1.06 -9.16 10.85
CA TRP A 126 -0.03 -8.60 11.73
C TRP A 126 0.14 -7.09 11.48
N ILE A 127 0.22 -6.65 10.23
CA ILE A 127 0.29 -5.22 9.86
C ILE A 127 -0.98 -4.50 10.33
N ALA A 128 -2.15 -5.01 9.95
CA ALA A 128 -3.41 -4.32 10.19
C ALA A 128 -3.79 -4.21 11.68
N LYS A 129 -3.26 -5.10 12.53
CA LYS A 129 -3.61 -5.13 13.96
C LYS A 129 -2.44 -4.79 14.88
N SER A 130 -1.32 -5.50 14.73
CA SER A 130 -0.22 -5.44 15.70
C SER A 130 0.58 -4.15 15.54
N LEU A 131 1.05 -3.87 14.33
CA LEU A 131 1.85 -2.66 14.06
C LEU A 131 1.07 -1.37 14.31
N VAL A 132 -0.23 -1.38 14.03
CA VAL A 132 -1.13 -0.26 14.35
C VAL A 132 -1.27 -0.09 15.87
N LYS A 133 -1.51 -1.20 16.59
CA LYS A 133 -1.66 -1.17 18.06
C LYS A 133 -0.38 -0.73 18.77
N GLU A 134 0.77 -1.11 18.23
CA GLU A 134 2.10 -0.76 18.74
C GLU A 134 2.52 0.67 18.37
N GLY A 135 1.74 1.38 17.54
CA GLY A 135 2.03 2.75 17.12
C GLY A 135 3.19 2.87 16.13
N ILE A 136 3.67 1.74 15.57
CA ILE A 136 4.75 1.69 14.59
C ILE A 136 4.28 2.27 13.24
N ILE A 137 3.00 2.09 12.92
CA ILE A 137 2.35 2.66 11.72
C ILE A 137 1.04 3.33 12.08
N GLU A 138 0.65 4.33 11.30
CA GLU A 138 -0.57 5.09 11.56
C GLU A 138 -1.81 4.52 10.86
N ASP A 139 -2.94 4.45 11.57
CA ASP A 139 -4.24 4.12 10.95
C ASP A 139 -4.94 5.38 10.43
N LYS A 140 -4.43 5.91 9.32
CA LYS A 140 -5.05 7.02 8.59
C LYS A 140 -5.67 6.50 7.29
N ARG A 141 -6.86 7.03 6.97
CA ARG A 141 -7.61 6.74 5.75
C ARG A 141 -7.11 7.59 4.58
#